data_AF-A0A975DME0-F1
#
_entry.id   AF-A0A975DME0-F1
#
_cell.length_a   1.000
_cell.length_b   1.000
_cell.length_c   1.000
_cell.angle_alpha   90.00
_cell.angle_beta   90.00
_cell.angle_gamma   90.00
#
_symmetry.space_group_name_H-M   'P 1'
#
loop_
_entity.id
_entity.type
_entity.pdbx_description
1 polymer ?
#
loop_
_entity_poly.entity_id
_entity_poly.type
_entity_poly.pdbx_seq_one_letter_code
_entity_poly.pdbx_strand_id
1 'polypeptide(L)'
;MTTLSPGALRDWLVNYAATSLSMGKEDIPLDANFDTYGLDSVEVIVMAGVMEEAFEIEIDPSWFFDDPTINGVVAILGRRLAQEEEV
;
A
#
# COMPACT_ATOMS: atom_id res chain seq x y z
N MET A 1 -11.95 6.16 -15.73
CA MET A 1 -11.92 7.19 -14.66
C MET A 1 -11.90 6.45 -13.34
N THR A 2 -10.73 6.02 -12.90
CA THR A 2 -10.57 5.39 -11.59
C THR A 2 -10.22 6.52 -10.65
N THR A 3 -11.17 6.97 -9.83
CA THR A 3 -10.90 7.98 -8.80
C THR A 3 -9.97 7.37 -7.77
N LEU A 4 -8.74 7.86 -7.69
CA LEU A 4 -7.75 7.38 -6.73
C LEU A 4 -8.19 7.79 -5.32
N SER A 5 -8.72 6.84 -4.56
CA SER A 5 -9.20 7.09 -3.20
C SER A 5 -8.40 6.26 -2.19
N PRO A 6 -8.26 6.72 -0.93
CA PRO A 6 -7.58 5.95 0.11
C PRO A 6 -8.15 4.53 0.29
N GLY A 7 -9.47 4.38 0.08
CA GLY A 7 -10.13 3.07 0.14
C GLY A 7 -9.72 2.14 -1.00
N ALA A 8 -9.56 2.66 -2.23
CA ALA A 8 -9.09 1.87 -3.37
C ALA A 8 -7.63 1.43 -3.20
N LEU A 9 -6.79 2.31 -2.67
CA LEU A 9 -5.39 2.03 -2.37
C LEU A 9 -5.26 0.93 -1.31
N ARG A 10 -6.06 1.02 -0.25
CA ARG A 10 -6.15 -0.02 0.78
C ARG A 10 -6.60 -1.35 0.19
N ASP A 11 -7.66 -1.38 -0.62
CA ASP A 11 -8.14 -2.63 -1.22
C ASP A 11 -7.08 -3.26 -2.13
N TRP A 12 -6.34 -2.44 -2.88
CA TRP A 12 -5.23 -2.90 -3.72
C TRP A 12 -4.11 -3.55 -2.90
N LEU A 13 -3.64 -2.88 -1.84
CA LEU A 13 -2.60 -3.41 -0.94
C LEU A 13 -3.04 -4.71 -0.26
N VAL A 14 -4.29 -4.75 0.22
CA VAL A 14 -4.87 -5.96 0.83
C VAL A 14 -4.94 -7.09 -0.18
N ASN A 15 -5.34 -6.80 -1.42
CA ASN A 15 -5.45 -7.81 -2.47
C ASN A 15 -4.06 -8.34 -2.87
N TYR A 16 -3.05 -7.46 -2.95
CA TYR A 16 -1.67 -7.83 -3.18
C TYR A 16 -1.14 -8.75 -2.08
N ALA A 17 -1.28 -8.34 -0.81
CA ALA A 17 -0.86 -9.12 0.35
C ALA A 17 -1.61 -10.46 0.45
N ALA A 18 -2.94 -10.46 0.27
CA ALA A 18 -3.76 -11.67 0.25
C ALA A 18 -3.31 -12.67 -0.83
N THR A 19 -2.93 -12.17 -2.01
CA THR A 19 -2.42 -13.00 -3.11
C THR A 19 -1.03 -13.54 -2.81
N SER A 20 -0.11 -12.70 -2.31
CA SER A 20 1.26 -13.09 -1.96
C SER A 20 1.27 -14.15 -0.85
N LEU A 21 0.39 -14.02 0.14
CA LEU A 21 0.31 -14.91 1.30
C LEU A 21 -0.68 -16.07 1.14
N SER A 22 -1.46 -16.08 0.05
CA SER A 22 -2.59 -17.00 -0.14
C SER A 22 -3.58 -17.00 1.06
N MET A 23 -3.84 -15.82 1.62
CA MET A 23 -4.78 -15.61 2.74
C MET A 23 -6.03 -14.87 2.29
N GLY A 24 -7.08 -14.88 3.13
CA GLY A 24 -8.28 -14.08 2.90
C GLY A 24 -8.00 -12.59 3.12
N LYS A 25 -8.57 -11.72 2.27
CA LYS A 25 -8.47 -10.25 2.41
C LYS A 25 -8.89 -9.73 3.79
N GLU A 26 -9.86 -10.41 4.41
CA GLU A 26 -10.37 -10.12 5.75
C GLU A 26 -9.43 -10.57 6.88
N ASP A 27 -8.53 -11.49 6.58
CA ASP A 27 -7.53 -12.01 7.51
C ASP A 27 -6.24 -11.16 7.49
N ILE A 28 -6.06 -10.33 6.45
CA ILE A 28 -4.90 -9.44 6.33
C ILE A 28 -5.00 -8.30 7.35
N PRO A 29 -4.08 -8.24 8.33
CA PRO A 29 -4.05 -7.16 9.29
C PRO A 29 -3.51 -5.87 8.65
N LEU A 30 -4.26 -4.79 8.80
CA LEU A 30 -3.97 -3.51 8.17
C LEU A 30 -3.06 -2.61 9.01
N ASP A 31 -3.09 -2.84 10.32
CA ASP A 31 -2.33 -2.15 11.35
C ASP A 31 -1.12 -2.98 11.82
N ALA A 32 -0.85 -4.11 11.17
CA ALA A 32 0.33 -4.92 11.45
C ALA A 32 1.40 -4.76 10.37
N ASN A 33 2.65 -4.94 10.78
CA ASN A 33 3.78 -4.86 9.89
C ASN A 33 3.77 -5.99 8.85
N PHE A 34 4.18 -5.67 7.62
CA PHE A 34 4.39 -6.63 6.53
C PHE A 34 5.19 -7.88 6.98
N ASP A 35 6.28 -7.65 7.72
CA ASP A 35 7.14 -8.71 8.28
C ASP A 35 6.40 -9.67 9.23
N THR A 36 5.40 -9.18 9.98
CA THR A 36 4.70 -9.95 11.02
C THR A 36 3.90 -11.14 10.46
N TYR A 37 3.44 -11.03 9.22
CA TYR A 37 2.66 -12.08 8.56
C TYR A 37 3.39 -12.72 7.37
N GLY A 38 4.67 -12.39 7.17
CA GLY A 38 5.54 -13.04 6.20
C GLY A 38 5.70 -12.33 4.87
N LEU A 39 5.32 -11.04 4.76
CA LEU A 39 5.76 -10.22 3.63
C LEU A 39 7.21 -9.80 3.85
N ASP A 40 8.12 -10.43 3.11
CA ASP A 40 9.55 -10.12 3.12
C ASP A 40 9.84 -8.71 2.60
N SER A 41 10.98 -8.12 3.00
CA SER A 41 11.41 -6.80 2.52
C SER A 41 11.50 -6.68 1.00
N VAL A 42 11.79 -7.79 0.30
CA VAL A 42 11.83 -7.83 -1.17
C VAL A 42 10.43 -7.63 -1.75
N GLU A 43 9.44 -8.32 -1.22
CA GLU A 43 8.06 -8.19 -1.68
C GLU A 43 7.52 -6.78 -1.43
N VAL A 44 7.90 -6.15 -0.32
CA VAL A 44 7.55 -4.76 -0.02
C VAL A 44 8.14 -3.79 -1.06
N ILE A 45 9.39 -3.99 -1.48
CA ILE A 45 10.02 -3.16 -2.52
C ILE A 45 9.35 -3.38 -3.88
N VAL A 46 9.03 -4.63 -4.23
CA VAL A 46 8.30 -4.95 -5.48
C VAL A 46 6.91 -4.31 -5.47
N MET A 47 6.18 -4.47 -4.35
CA MET A 47 4.86 -3.88 -4.15
C MET A 47 4.91 -2.36 -4.31
N ALA A 48 5.92 -1.69 -3.74
CA ALA A 48 6.13 -0.26 -3.89
C ALA A 48 6.24 0.16 -5.35
N GLY A 49 7.14 -0.48 -6.12
CA GLY A 49 7.34 -0.13 -7.54
C GLY A 49 6.12 -0.43 -8.41
N VAL A 50 5.43 -1.55 -8.18
CA VAL A 50 4.18 -1.85 -8.89
C VAL A 50 3.11 -0.81 -8.56
N MET A 51 3.06 -0.35 -7.31
CA MET A 51 2.11 0.65 -6.87
C MET A 51 2.41 2.03 -7.47
N GLU A 52 3.69 2.41 -7.60
CA GLU A 52 4.11 3.64 -8.30
C GLU A 52 3.62 3.65 -9.74
N GLU A 53 3.86 2.55 -10.48
CA GLU A 53 3.45 2.44 -11.88
C GLU A 53 1.93 2.33 -12.05
N ALA A 54 1.24 1.63 -11.14
CA ALA A 54 -0.21 1.43 -11.23
C ALA A 54 -1.00 2.71 -10.97
N PHE A 55 -0.45 3.61 -10.16
CA PHE A 55 -1.11 4.83 -9.70
C PHE A 55 -0.46 6.11 -10.22
N GLU A 56 0.65 6.00 -10.96
CA GLU A 56 1.43 7.12 -11.51
C GLU A 56 1.85 8.13 -10.42
N ILE A 57 2.23 7.62 -9.25
CA ILE A 57 2.66 8.42 -8.09
C ILE A 57 4.11 8.12 -7.72
N GLU A 58 4.81 9.11 -7.16
CA GLU A 58 6.10 8.88 -6.52
C GLU A 58 5.91 8.25 -5.13
N ILE A 59 6.48 7.07 -4.93
CA ILE A 59 6.49 6.36 -3.65
C ILE A 59 7.93 6.14 -3.21
N ASP A 60 8.34 6.85 -2.16
CA ASP A 60 9.65 6.62 -1.59
C ASP A 60 9.64 5.30 -0.77
N PRO A 61 10.54 4.36 -1.07
CA PRO A 61 10.61 3.09 -0.34
C PRO A 61 10.88 3.28 1.15
N SER A 62 11.46 4.42 1.57
CA SER A 62 11.61 4.77 3.00
C SER A 62 10.29 4.83 3.75
N TRP A 63 9.15 5.13 3.10
CA TRP A 63 7.84 5.17 3.77
C TRP A 63 7.40 3.80 4.26
N PHE A 64 7.75 2.73 3.54
CA PHE A 64 7.47 1.36 3.99
C PHE A 64 8.38 0.91 5.13
N PHE A 65 9.52 1.57 5.33
CA PHE A 65 10.39 1.32 6.48
C PHE A 65 9.97 2.14 7.71
N ASP A 66 9.40 3.33 7.50
CA ASP A 66 8.90 4.19 8.58
C ASP A 66 7.61 3.63 9.18
N ASP A 67 6.64 3.29 8.33
CA ASP A 67 5.39 2.66 8.74
C ASP A 67 5.09 1.44 7.83
N PRO A 68 5.60 0.24 8.18
CA PRO A 68 5.45 -0.99 7.39
C PRO A 68 4.02 -1.56 7.44
N THR A 69 2.99 -0.71 7.53
CA THR A 69 1.59 -1.12 7.62
C THR A 69 0.80 -0.63 6.42
N ILE A 70 -0.28 -1.34 6.08
CA ILE A 70 -1.16 -0.96 4.99
C ILE A 70 -1.81 0.40 5.30
N ASN A 71 -2.25 0.62 6.53
CA ASN A 71 -2.85 1.90 6.93
C ASN A 71 -1.87 3.06 6.87
N GLY A 72 -0.60 2.87 7.27
CA GLY A 72 0.43 3.90 7.19
C GLY A 72 0.67 4.38 5.77
N VAL A 73 0.89 3.43 4.86
CA VAL A 73 1.08 3.71 3.43
C VAL A 73 -0.15 4.42 2.84
N VAL A 74 -1.35 3.93 3.15
CA VAL A 74 -2.61 4.54 2.69
C VAL A 74 -2.80 5.94 3.24
N ALA A 75 -2.40 6.20 4.48
CA ALA A 75 -2.50 7.54 5.08
C ALA A 75 -1.53 8.53 4.43
N ILE A 76 -0.28 8.12 4.19
CA ILE A 76 0.74 8.94 3.53
C ILE A 76 0.29 9.30 2.11
N LEU A 77 -0.13 8.29 1.34
CA LEU A 77 -0.54 8.48 -0.04
C LEU A 77 -1.90 9.15 -0.17
N GLY A 78 -2.85 8.80 0.68
CA GLY A 78 -4.14 9.49 0.76
C GLY A 78 -3.97 10.97 1.05
N ARG A 79 -3.01 11.35 1.90
CA ARG A 79 -2.66 12.76 2.12
C ARG A 79 -2.07 13.41 0.87
N ARG A 80 -1.20 12.74 0.11
CA ARG A 80 -0.61 13.29 -1.12
C ARG A 80 -1.66 13.49 -2.21
N LEU A 81 -2.48 12.49 -2.45
CA LEU A 81 -3.54 12.53 -3.46
C LEU A 81 -4.57 13.62 -3.16
N ALA A 82 -4.93 13.80 -1.89
CA ALA A 82 -5.81 14.88 -1.47
C ALA A 82 -5.20 16.29 -1.66
N GLN A 83 -3.88 16.41 -1.82
CA GLN A 83 -3.17 17.68 -2.04
C GLN A 83 -2.98 17.97 -3.55
N GLU A 84 -3.02 16.95 -4.42
CA GLU A 84 -2.87 17.12 -5.87
C GLU A 84 -4.19 17.45 -6.59
N GLU A 85 -5.35 17.16 -5.99
CA GLU A 85 -6.68 17.52 -6.56
C GLU A 85 -7.04 19.02 -6.46
N GLU A 86 -6.21 19.88 -5.85
CA GLU A 86 -6.49 21.33 -5.70
C GLU A 86 -5.82 22.27 -6.74
N VAL A 87 -5.33 21.76 -7.89
CA VAL A 87 -4.74 22.60 -8.96
C VAL A 87 -5.49 22.57 -10.30
#